data_AF-A0A2I0PSN8-F1
#
_entry.id   AF-A0A2I0PSN8-F1
#
_cell.length_a   1.000
_cell.length_b   1.000
_cell.length_c   1.000
_cell.angle_alpha   90.00
_cell.angle_beta   90.00
_cell.angle_gamma   90.00
#
_symmetry.space_group_name_H-M   'P 1'
#
loop_
_entity.id
_entity.type
_entity.pdbx_description
1 polymer ?
#
loop_
_entity_poly.entity_id
_entity_poly.type
_entity_poly.pdbx_seq_one_letter_code
_entity_poly.pdbx_strand_id
1 'polypeptide(L)'
;MARNREIPELLEQYMEQFGETQRWITVQEFRTYFQLDESSAPAISGFLRRIYHGPFFSCHYRVERMEKIVVNTPQRRFIKRYLVKKRPAPRVKSAREHNKSQEKTFLP
;
A
#
# COMPACT_ATOMS: atom_id res chain seq x y z
N MET A 1 8.09 12.99 -18.30
CA MET A 1 8.93 12.96 -17.09
C MET A 1 7.99 13.00 -15.89
N ALA A 2 7.77 11.86 -15.23
CA ALA A 2 6.94 11.80 -14.02
C ALA A 2 7.61 12.64 -12.93
N ARG A 3 6.89 13.62 -12.40
CA ARG A 3 7.42 14.51 -11.36
C ARG A 3 7.29 13.77 -10.03
N ASN A 4 8.24 13.97 -9.10
CA ASN A 4 8.24 13.40 -7.75
C ASN A 4 6.91 13.54 -6.95
N ARG A 5 5.97 14.36 -7.43
CA ARG A 5 4.64 14.56 -6.85
C ARG A 5 3.68 13.38 -7.10
N GLU A 6 3.99 12.47 -8.01
CA GLU A 6 3.08 11.38 -8.44
C GLU A 6 3.40 10.02 -7.75
N ILE A 7 4.41 9.96 -6.87
CA ILE A 7 4.84 8.70 -6.24
C ILE A 7 3.70 8.01 -5.45
N PRO A 8 2.86 8.74 -4.66
CA PRO A 8 1.70 8.13 -4.01
C PRO A 8 0.76 7.46 -5.00
N GLU A 9 0.38 8.16 -6.06
CA GLU A 9 -0.55 7.71 -7.10
C GLU A 9 0.01 6.51 -7.86
N LEU A 10 1.30 6.54 -8.22
CA LEU A 10 1.99 5.41 -8.84
C LEU A 10 2.03 4.18 -7.93
N LEU A 11 2.15 4.38 -6.61
CA LEU A 11 2.12 3.27 -5.66
C LEU A 11 0.73 2.63 -5.60
N GLU A 12 -0.34 3.42 -5.63
CA GLU A 12 -1.71 2.90 -5.68
C GLU A 12 -1.93 2.11 -6.96
N GLN A 13 -1.59 2.68 -8.12
CA GLN A 13 -1.72 2.02 -9.42
C GLN A 13 -0.93 0.70 -9.46
N TYR A 14 0.29 0.69 -8.92
CA TYR A 14 1.11 -0.52 -8.85
C TYR A 14 0.40 -1.61 -8.03
N MET A 15 -0.06 -1.27 -6.83
CA MET A 15 -0.71 -2.24 -5.94
C MET A 15 -2.06 -2.74 -6.49
N GLU A 16 -2.84 -1.85 -7.11
CA GLU A 16 -4.13 -2.20 -7.73
C GLU A 16 -3.95 -3.16 -8.90
N GLN A 17 -2.93 -2.94 -9.73
CA GLN A 17 -2.69 -3.79 -10.90
C GLN A 17 -2.32 -5.23 -10.54
N PHE A 18 -1.63 -5.45 -9.41
CA PHE A 18 -1.35 -6.79 -8.91
C PHE A 18 -2.53 -7.40 -8.13
N GLY A 19 -3.55 -6.61 -7.78
CA GLY A 19 -4.72 -7.07 -7.03
C GLY A 19 -4.41 -7.53 -5.60
N GLU A 20 -3.20 -7.29 -5.11
CA GLU A 20 -2.73 -7.79 -3.82
C GLU A 20 -3.01 -6.77 -2.70
N THR A 21 -3.52 -7.25 -1.57
CA THR A 21 -3.71 -6.42 -0.37
C THR A 21 -2.40 -6.13 0.35
N GLN A 22 -1.35 -6.91 0.10
CA GLN A 22 -0.02 -6.74 0.67
C GLN A 22 1.04 -7.28 -0.29
N ARG A 23 2.16 -6.58 -0.45
CA ARG A 23 3.23 -6.99 -1.36
C ARG A 23 4.58 -6.43 -0.93
N TRP A 24 5.62 -7.23 -1.10
CA TRP A 24 7.00 -6.74 -0.99
C TRP A 24 7.40 -6.01 -2.26
N ILE A 25 7.92 -4.80 -2.10
CA ILE A 25 8.44 -4.01 -3.21
C ILE A 25 9.86 -3.51 -2.89
N THR A 26 10.69 -3.42 -3.91
CA THR A 26 11.96 -2.69 -3.86
C THR A 26 11.86 -1.40 -4.64
N VAL A 27 12.71 -0.42 -4.31
CA VAL A 27 12.81 0.84 -5.07
C VAL A 27 13.18 0.56 -6.53
N GLN A 28 14.04 -0.44 -6.76
CA GLN A 28 14.48 -0.81 -8.10
C GLN A 28 13.33 -1.40 -8.93
N GLU A 29 12.56 -2.35 -8.40
CA GLU A 29 11.40 -2.91 -9.10
C GLU A 29 10.39 -1.82 -9.45
N PHE A 30 10.09 -0.93 -8.50
CA PHE A 30 9.17 0.18 -8.70
C PHE A 30 9.67 1.14 -9.79
N ARG A 31 10.97 1.49 -9.78
CA ARG A 31 11.61 2.30 -10.82
C ARG A 31 11.52 1.64 -12.19
N THR A 32 11.89 0.37 -12.28
CA THR A 32 11.89 -0.39 -13.53
C THR A 32 10.50 -0.49 -14.11
N TYR A 33 9.49 -0.71 -13.26
CA TYR A 33 8.10 -0.84 -13.68
C TYR A 33 7.55 0.43 -14.34
N PHE A 34 7.80 1.59 -13.73
CA PHE A 34 7.34 2.89 -14.24
C PHE A 34 8.36 3.62 -15.13
N GLN A 35 9.47 2.94 -15.49
CA GLN A 35 10.56 3.51 -16.28
C GLN A 35 11.07 4.85 -15.73
N LEU A 36 11.19 4.93 -14.39
CA LEU A 36 11.63 6.13 -13.70
C LEU A 36 13.16 6.24 -13.67
N ASP A 37 13.64 7.48 -13.81
CA ASP A 37 15.07 7.79 -13.76
C ASP A 37 15.68 7.46 -12.38
N GLU A 38 16.98 7.21 -12.35
CA GLU A 38 17.74 6.94 -11.13
C GLU A 38 17.65 8.06 -10.09
N SER A 39 17.52 9.30 -10.55
CA SER A 39 17.27 10.47 -9.71
C SER A 39 15.99 10.36 -8.85
N SER A 40 15.03 9.50 -9.20
CA SER A 40 13.80 9.28 -8.44
C SER A 40 13.98 8.34 -7.24
N ALA A 41 15.07 7.56 -7.17
CA ALA A 41 15.27 6.57 -6.13
C ALA A 41 15.25 7.15 -4.70
N PRO A 42 15.88 8.31 -4.42
CA PRO A 42 15.77 8.96 -3.11
C PRO A 42 14.35 9.39 -2.77
N ALA A 43 13.58 9.87 -3.75
CA ALA A 43 12.20 10.31 -3.54
C ALA A 43 11.27 9.14 -3.21
N ILE A 44 11.39 8.02 -3.94
CA ILE A 44 10.63 6.78 -3.68
C ILE A 44 10.99 6.23 -2.30
N SER A 45 12.28 6.11 -2.00
CA SER A 45 12.76 5.64 -0.70
C SER A 45 12.28 6.53 0.46
N GLY A 46 12.34 7.85 0.28
CA GLY A 46 11.85 8.82 1.24
C GLY A 46 10.34 8.72 1.48
N PHE A 47 9.56 8.54 0.41
CA PHE A 47 8.11 8.33 0.50
C PHE A 47 7.76 7.03 1.23
N LEU A 48 8.37 5.91 0.86
CA LEU A 48 8.14 4.61 1.51
C LEU A 48 8.49 4.65 2.99
N ARG A 49 9.59 5.33 3.34
CA ARG A 49 9.96 5.55 4.75
C ARG A 49 8.97 6.46 5.47
N ARG A 50 8.41 7.47 4.81
CA ARG A 50 7.40 8.36 5.40
C ARG A 50 6.12 7.60 5.75
N ILE A 51 5.60 6.77 4.83
CA ILE A 51 4.39 5.97 5.06
C ILE A 51 4.62 4.75 5.98
N TYR A 52 5.87 4.47 6.35
CA TYR A 52 6.23 3.52 7.42
C TYR A 52 6.10 4.14 8.81
N HIS A 53 6.57 5.39 8.98
CA HIS A 53 6.61 6.03 10.30
C HIS A 53 5.30 6.72 10.73
N GLY A 54 4.39 7.04 9.81
CA GLY A 54 3.18 7.76 10.17
C GLY A 54 2.04 7.64 9.17
N PRO A 55 0.82 8.05 9.59
CA PRO A 55 -0.34 8.06 8.72
C PRO A 55 -0.16 9.10 7.62
N PHE A 56 -0.07 8.62 6.38
CA PHE A 56 -0.14 9.47 5.19
C PHE A 56 -1.58 9.47 4.68
N PHE A 57 -2.30 10.58 4.81
CA PHE A 57 -3.75 10.62 4.59
C PHE A 57 -4.17 10.46 3.13
N SER A 58 -3.30 10.78 2.17
CA SER A 58 -3.60 10.70 0.74
C SER A 58 -3.17 9.39 0.08
N CYS A 59 -2.74 8.37 0.83
CA CYS A 59 -2.43 7.05 0.29
C CYS A 59 -3.17 5.96 1.07
N HIS A 60 -3.92 5.13 0.35
CA HIS A 60 -4.65 3.97 0.89
C HIS A 60 -3.73 2.85 1.33
N TYR A 61 -2.42 2.96 1.07
CA TYR A 61 -1.42 1.98 1.43
C TYR A 61 -0.50 2.51 2.53
N ARG A 62 0.10 1.59 3.29
CA ARG A 62 1.16 1.88 4.26
C ARG A 62 2.29 0.88 4.09
N VAL A 63 3.49 1.24 4.50
CA VAL A 63 4.55 0.24 4.68
C VAL A 63 4.40 -0.35 6.08
N GLU A 64 4.22 -1.66 6.17
CA GLU A 64 4.10 -2.40 7.42
C GLU A 64 5.46 -2.90 7.92
N ARG A 65 6.38 -3.25 7.00
CA ARG A 65 7.73 -3.72 7.33
C ARG A 65 8.76 -3.20 6.33
N MET A 66 9.98 -3.03 6.81
CA MET A 66 11.14 -2.71 5.96
C MET A 66 12.27 -3.66 6.32
N GLU A 67 12.87 -4.29 5.30
CA GLU A 67 13.94 -5.25 5.47
C GLU A 67 15.09 -4.96 4.51
N LYS A 68 16.29 -5.42 4.87
CA LYS A 68 17.45 -5.42 3.97
C LYS A 68 17.71 -6.86 3.56
N ILE A 69 17.60 -7.15 2.27
CA ILE A 69 17.94 -8.45 1.70
C ILE A 69 19.33 -8.38 1.07
N VAL A 70 20.06 -9.50 1.13
CA VAL A 70 21.30 -9.67 0.37
C VAL A 70 20.91 -10.27 -0.97
N VAL A 71 21.20 -9.56 -2.05
CA VAL A 71 21.09 -10.13 -3.39
C VAL A 71 22.41 -10.77 -3.72
N ASN A 72 22.35 -12.07 -4.05
CA ASN A 72 23.51 -12.88 -4.39
C ASN A 72 23.94 -12.59 -5.84
N THR A 73 24.40 -11.37 -6.08
CA THR A 73 25.11 -10.97 -7.29
C THR A 73 26.62 -11.24 -7.11
N PRO A 74 27.43 -11.25 -8.20
CA PRO A 74 28.89 -11.44 -8.12
C PRO A 74 29.57 -10.49 -7.11
N GLN A 75 28.97 -9.33 -6.89
CA GLN A 75 29.24 -8.46 -5.75
C GLN A 75 28.05 -8.54 -4.80
N ARG A 76 28.24 -8.94 -3.54
CA ARG A 76 27.14 -8.96 -2.56
C ARG A 76 26.57 -7.55 -2.41
N ARG A 77 25.28 -7.36 -2.73
CA ARG A 77 24.60 -6.07 -2.60
C ARG A 77 23.46 -6.19 -1.61
N PHE A 78 23.34 -5.19 -0.73
CA PHE A 78 22.22 -5.07 0.19
C PHE A 78 21.13 -4.21 -0.46
N ILE A 79 19.92 -4.75 -0.60
CA ILE A 79 18.76 -4.04 -1.14
C ILE A 79 17.70 -3.90 -0.05
N LYS A 80 17.09 -2.71 0.05
CA LYS A 80 15.94 -2.50 0.92
C LYS A 80 14.66 -2.94 0.21
N ARG A 81 13.87 -3.78 0.89
CA ARG A 81 12.50 -4.13 0.50
C ARG A 81 11.50 -3.59 1.52
N TYR A 82 10.32 -3.22 1.05
CA TYR A 82 9.25 -2.61 1.81
C TYR A 82 7.99 -3.44 1.63
N LEU A 83 7.38 -3.90 2.73
CA LEU A 83 6.10 -4.59 2.70
C LEU A 83 5.01 -3.54 2.70
N VAL A 84 4.44 -3.29 1.52
CA VAL A 84 3.34 -2.36 1.34
C VAL A 84 2.03 -3.11 1.54
N LYS A 85 1.10 -2.52 2.29
CA LYS A 85 -0.18 -3.13 2.62
C LYS A 85 -1.30 -2.10 2.54
N LYS A 86 -2.43 -2.53 1.98
CA LYS A 86 -3.67 -1.73 1.94
C LYS A 86 -4.16 -1.50 3.37
N ARG A 87 -4.50 -0.26 3.69
CA ARG A 87 -5.12 0.06 4.98
C ARG A 87 -6.50 -0.57 5.04
N PRO A 88 -6.91 -1.12 6.19
CA PRO A 88 -8.32 -1.43 6.38
C PRO A 88 -9.09 -0.13 6.22
N ALA A 89 -10.06 -0.11 5.30
CA ALA A 89 -11.00 1.00 5.22
C ALA A 89 -11.65 1.16 6.62
N PRO A 90 -11.95 2.39 7.06
CA PRO A 90 -12.78 2.55 8.25
C PRO A 90 -14.04 1.71 8.01
N ARG A 91 -14.29 0.74 8.88
CA ARG A 91 -15.50 -0.07 8.83
C ARG A 91 -16.66 0.92 8.86
N VAL A 92 -17.27 1.19 7.71
CA VAL A 92 -18.58 1.81 7.66
C VAL A 92 -19.44 0.83 8.47
N LYS A 93 -19.90 1.26 9.65
CA LYS A 93 -20.89 0.50 10.40
C LYS A 93 -22.09 0.42 9.48
N SER A 94 -22.23 -0.67 8.74
CA SER A 94 -23.43 -0.98 8.01
C SER A 94 -24.53 -1.02 9.07
N ALA A 95 -25.35 0.02 9.13
CA ALA A 95 -26.60 0.01 9.85
C ALA A 95 -27.49 -1.04 9.19
N ARG A 96 -27.25 -2.31 9.51
CA ARG A 96 -28.24 -3.37 9.39
C ARG A 96 -29.05 -3.33 10.69
N GLU A 97 -29.86 -2.30 10.84
CA GLU A 97 -31.06 -2.43 11.67
C GLU A 97 -31.98 -3.39 10.92
N HIS A 98 -32.00 -4.62 11.42
CA HIS A 98 -32.90 -5.68 11.02
C HIS A 98 -34.34 -5.17 11.16
N ASN A 99 -35.01 -5.04 10.04
CA ASN A 99 -36.46 -4.98 9.99
C ASN A 99 -37.02 -6.42 10.14
N LYS A 100 -38.16 -6.52 10.83
CA LYS A 100 -39.01 -7.70 11.12
C LYS A 100 -38.61 -8.63 12.28
N SER A 101 -39.28 -8.38 13.41
CA SER A 101 -40.05 -9.44 14.08
C SER A 101 -41.48 -8.93 14.28
N GLN A 102 -42.37 -9.31 13.35
CA GLN A 102 -43.76 -9.56 13.71
C GLN A 102 -43.76 -10.76 14.66
N GLU A 103 -44.43 -10.65 15.80
CA GLU A 103 -45.36 -11.66 16.35
C GLU A 103 -45.78 -11.21 17.75
N LYS A 104 -46.93 -10.53 17.86
CA LYS A 104 -47.76 -10.56 19.07
C LYS A 104 -49.21 -10.64 18.63
N THR A 105 -49.63 -11.89 18.44
CA THR A 105 -50.85 -12.47 19.02
C THR A 105 -51.80 -11.47 19.66
N PHE A 106 -53.02 -11.34 19.15
CA PHE A 106 -54.22 -11.47 19.98
C PHE A 106 -55.39 -11.93 19.07
N LEU A 107 -55.99 -13.04 19.51
CA LEU A 107 -57.07 -13.84 18.92
C LEU A 107 -58.45 -13.11 19.03
N PRO A 108 -59.49 -13.62 18.34
CA PRO A 108 -60.79 -12.94 18.13
C PRO A 108 -61.63 -12.72 19.38
#